data_AF-A0A9P9A8H8-F1
#
_entry.id   AF-A0A9P9A8H8-F1
#
_cell.length_a   1.000
_cell.length_b   1.000
_cell.length_c   1.000
_cell.angle_alpha   90.00
_cell.angle_beta   90.00
_cell.angle_gamma   90.00
#
_symmetry.space_group_name_H-M   'P 1'
#
loop_
_entity.id
_entity.type
_entity.pdbx_description
1 polymer ?
#
loop_
_entity_poly.entity_id
_entity_poly.type
_entity_poly.pdbx_seq_one_letter_code
_entity_poly.pdbx_strand_id
1 'polypeptide(L)'
;MSEKQPPNVVEGATTGDVEDEIPAAKSAEDRKAASALASLEDGDDAGAGNAVDAEAAKKALGNLGGADSADKKALPVRSNVKVDAADVALLVAELEVTKPRATELLKAHDGDAVKALRAHISA
;
A
#
# COMPACT_ATOMS: atom_id res chain seq x y z
N MET A 1 -13.68 35.30 -36.07
CA MET A 1 -12.80 34.28 -36.69
C MET A 1 -12.52 33.24 -35.62
N SER A 2 -13.34 32.19 -35.53
CA SER A 2 -13.10 31.10 -34.57
C SER A 2 -12.20 30.07 -35.23
N GLU A 3 -11.00 29.92 -34.69
CA GLU A 3 -10.03 28.93 -35.14
C GLU A 3 -10.56 27.54 -34.81
N LYS A 4 -10.64 26.67 -35.84
CA LYS A 4 -11.17 25.31 -35.69
C LYS A 4 -10.21 24.51 -34.81
N GLN A 5 -10.72 23.94 -33.71
CA GLN A 5 -9.93 23.12 -32.78
C GLN A 5 -9.17 22.00 -33.53
N PRO A 6 -7.94 21.68 -33.10
CA PRO A 6 -7.19 20.56 -33.65
C PRO A 6 -7.95 19.25 -33.41
N PRO A 7 -7.89 18.29 -34.35
CA PRO A 7 -8.72 17.08 -34.34
C PRO A 7 -8.48 16.13 -33.15
N ASN A 8 -7.50 16.45 -32.31
CA ASN A 8 -7.02 15.60 -31.21
C ASN A 8 -7.66 15.98 -29.87
N VAL A 9 -8.46 17.05 -29.82
CA VAL A 9 -9.03 17.58 -28.59
C VAL A 9 -10.53 17.78 -28.79
N VAL A 10 -11.32 17.02 -28.03
CA VAL A 10 -12.79 17.13 -27.97
C VAL A 10 -13.13 17.59 -26.55
N GLU A 11 -13.69 18.79 -26.40
CA GLU A 11 -14.21 19.25 -25.10
C GLU A 11 -15.48 18.45 -24.74
N GLY A 12 -15.44 17.73 -23.62
CA GLY A 12 -16.57 16.96 -23.08
C GLY A 12 -16.26 15.55 -22.57
N ALA A 13 -15.03 15.05 -22.75
CA ALA A 13 -14.61 13.67 -22.44
C ALA A 13 -14.54 13.26 -20.96
N THR A 14 -15.28 13.90 -20.04
CA THR A 14 -15.34 13.49 -18.63
C THR A 14 -16.75 13.55 -18.02
N THR A 15 -17.82 13.60 -18.83
CA THR A 15 -19.21 13.67 -18.31
C THR A 15 -20.08 12.44 -18.60
N GLY A 16 -19.47 11.30 -18.93
CA GLY A 16 -20.18 10.04 -19.07
C GLY A 16 -19.28 8.86 -18.78
N ASP A 17 -19.66 8.09 -17.76
CA ASP A 17 -19.39 6.66 -17.61
C ASP A 17 -17.94 6.18 -17.83
N VAL A 18 -17.16 6.21 -16.74
CA VAL A 18 -15.79 5.67 -16.70
C VAL A 18 -15.77 4.13 -16.70
N GLU A 19 -16.93 3.46 -16.62
CA GLU A 19 -17.00 1.99 -16.57
C GLU A 19 -17.06 1.32 -17.95
N ASP A 20 -17.42 2.04 -19.03
CA ASP A 20 -17.60 1.44 -20.37
C ASP A 20 -16.44 1.71 -21.36
N GLU A 21 -15.38 2.43 -20.95
CA GLU A 21 -14.24 2.76 -21.81
C GLU A 21 -12.98 1.95 -21.47
N ILE A 22 -13.12 0.62 -21.35
CA ILE A 22 -11.97 -0.26 -21.46
C ILE A 22 -11.57 -0.25 -22.95
N PRO A 23 -10.40 0.28 -23.35
CA PRO A 23 -10.05 0.35 -24.76
C PRO A 23 -10.02 -1.07 -25.32
N ALA A 24 -10.97 -1.37 -26.22
CA ALA A 24 -11.00 -2.65 -26.91
C ALA A 24 -9.65 -2.89 -27.58
N ALA A 25 -9.06 -4.06 -27.30
CA ALA A 25 -7.77 -4.47 -27.85
C ALA A 25 -7.75 -4.29 -29.38
N LYS A 26 -6.89 -3.38 -29.86
CA LYS A 26 -6.87 -2.87 -31.24
C LYS A 26 -6.35 -3.90 -32.25
N SER A 27 -5.79 -5.01 -31.78
CA SER A 27 -5.22 -6.08 -32.60
C SER A 27 -5.63 -7.47 -32.10
N ALA A 28 -5.54 -8.49 -32.98
CA ALA A 28 -5.82 -9.88 -32.61
C ALA A 28 -4.79 -10.42 -31.60
N GLU A 29 -3.54 -9.94 -31.67
CA GLU A 29 -2.48 -10.29 -30.73
C GLU A 29 -2.78 -9.74 -29.33
N ASP A 30 -3.26 -8.48 -29.23
CA ASP A 30 -3.64 -7.86 -27.95
C ASP A 30 -4.82 -8.60 -27.29
N ARG A 31 -5.77 -9.10 -28.08
CA ARG A 31 -6.87 -9.92 -27.55
C ARG A 31 -6.36 -11.23 -26.95
N LYS A 32 -5.40 -11.88 -27.61
CA LYS A 32 -4.77 -13.10 -27.11
C LYS A 32 -3.94 -12.84 -25.85
N ALA A 33 -3.19 -11.74 -25.81
CA ALA A 33 -2.43 -11.33 -24.64
C ALA A 33 -3.33 -10.98 -23.46
N ALA A 34 -4.44 -10.27 -23.70
CA ALA A 34 -5.44 -9.96 -22.68
C ALA A 34 -6.11 -11.24 -22.14
N SER A 35 -6.46 -12.19 -23.01
CA SER A 35 -7.01 -13.49 -22.58
C SER A 35 -6.01 -14.31 -21.76
N ALA A 36 -4.72 -14.28 -22.12
CA ALA A 36 -3.67 -14.95 -21.36
C ALA A 36 -3.46 -14.33 -19.96
N LEU A 37 -3.53 -12.99 -19.86
CA LEU A 37 -3.47 -12.29 -18.58
C LEU A 37 -4.71 -12.55 -17.72
N ALA A 38 -5.92 -12.53 -18.31
CA ALA A 38 -7.15 -12.88 -17.61
C ALA A 38 -7.12 -14.32 -17.06
N SER A 39 -6.56 -15.26 -17.84
CA SER A 39 -6.40 -16.65 -17.41
C SER A 39 -5.38 -16.84 -16.27
N LEU A 40 -4.49 -15.86 -16.04
CA LEU A 40 -3.58 -15.85 -14.89
C LEU A 40 -4.21 -15.25 -13.62
N GLU A 41 -5.14 -14.31 -13.78
CA GLU A 41 -5.88 -13.69 -12.65
C GLU A 41 -6.91 -14.67 -12.06
N ASP A 42 -7.54 -15.49 -12.89
CA ASP A 42 -8.44 -16.58 -12.49
C ASP A 42 -7.71 -17.81 -11.92
N GLY A 43 -6.48 -17.62 -11.40
CA GLY A 43 -5.61 -18.66 -10.85
C GLY A 43 -6.16 -19.36 -9.60
N ASP A 44 -7.22 -20.14 -9.75
CA ASP A 44 -7.65 -21.15 -8.79
C ASP A 44 -6.85 -22.45 -9.05
N ASP A 45 -5.74 -22.56 -8.32
CA ASP A 45 -5.20 -23.72 -7.58
C ASP A 45 -5.35 -25.17 -8.12
N ALA A 46 -5.60 -25.40 -9.41
CA ALA A 46 -5.87 -26.75 -9.92
C ALA A 46 -4.99 -27.11 -11.12
N GLY A 47 -3.68 -27.30 -10.92
CA GLY A 47 -2.91 -27.97 -11.97
C GLY A 47 -1.40 -28.10 -11.83
N ALA A 48 -0.76 -27.27 -11.01
CA ALA A 48 0.63 -27.51 -10.63
C ALA A 48 0.61 -28.10 -9.22
N GLY A 49 0.62 -29.43 -9.14
CA GLY A 49 0.88 -30.16 -7.90
C GLY A 49 2.28 -29.80 -7.41
N ASN A 50 2.39 -28.62 -6.80
CA ASN A 50 3.50 -28.29 -5.95
C ASN A 50 3.39 -29.28 -4.80
N ALA A 51 4.31 -30.23 -4.74
CA ALA A 51 4.58 -30.98 -3.53
C ALA A 51 5.15 -29.98 -2.51
N VAL A 52 4.32 -29.04 -2.06
CA VAL A 52 4.57 -28.23 -0.89
C VAL A 52 4.43 -29.17 0.28
N ASP A 53 5.57 -29.58 0.82
CA ASP A 53 5.60 -30.25 2.10
C ASP A 53 5.00 -29.28 3.13
N ALA A 54 3.75 -29.54 3.51
CA ALA A 54 2.98 -28.67 4.41
C ALA A 54 3.67 -28.52 5.77
N GLU A 55 4.47 -29.50 6.20
CA GLU A 55 5.30 -29.42 7.40
C GLU A 55 6.49 -28.48 7.17
N ALA A 56 7.17 -28.58 6.03
CA ALA A 56 8.24 -27.65 5.66
C ALA A 56 7.72 -26.21 5.50
N ALA A 57 6.54 -26.04 4.91
CA ALA A 57 5.88 -24.75 4.76
C ALA A 57 5.47 -24.18 6.13
N LYS A 58 4.83 -24.98 6.99
CA LYS A 58 4.45 -24.56 8.36
C LYS A 58 5.66 -24.25 9.22
N LYS A 59 6.74 -25.02 9.09
CA LYS A 59 8.01 -24.77 9.78
C LYS A 59 8.68 -23.50 9.27
N ALA A 60 8.72 -23.28 7.96
CA ALA A 60 9.22 -22.04 7.38
C ALA A 60 8.38 -20.85 7.87
N LEU A 61 7.05 -20.91 7.79
CA LEU A 61 6.15 -19.84 8.24
C LEU A 61 6.26 -19.57 9.75
N GLY A 62 6.39 -20.64 10.55
CA GLY A 62 6.67 -20.53 11.99
C GLY A 62 8.02 -19.90 12.27
N ASN A 63 9.04 -20.20 11.46
CA ASN A 63 10.33 -19.55 11.52
C ASN A 63 10.28 -18.10 11.02
N LEU A 64 9.44 -17.75 10.05
CA LEU A 64 9.21 -16.34 9.66
C LEU A 64 8.56 -15.55 10.81
N GLY A 65 7.67 -16.16 11.59
CA GLY A 65 7.11 -15.54 12.80
C GLY A 65 8.09 -15.43 13.98
N GLY A 66 9.21 -16.17 13.95
CA GLY A 66 10.27 -16.16 14.98
C GLY A 66 11.57 -15.48 14.56
N ALA A 67 11.85 -15.38 13.26
CA ALA A 67 13.05 -14.80 12.65
C ALA A 67 13.05 -13.27 12.67
N ASP A 68 11.94 -12.65 13.07
CA ASP A 68 11.90 -11.25 13.48
C ASP A 68 12.74 -11.00 14.75
N SER A 69 13.40 -12.01 15.34
CA SER A 69 14.30 -11.85 16.49
C SER A 69 15.77 -11.63 16.14
N ALA A 70 16.20 -11.80 14.88
CA ALA A 70 17.61 -11.60 14.49
C ALA A 70 17.89 -10.21 13.88
N ASP A 71 16.85 -9.51 13.39
CA ASP A 71 16.94 -8.12 12.90
C ASP A 71 16.19 -7.11 13.81
N LYS A 72 16.11 -7.40 15.12
CA LYS A 72 15.64 -6.44 16.16
C LYS A 72 16.64 -5.34 16.46
N LYS A 73 17.25 -4.76 15.43
CA LYS A 73 17.91 -3.44 15.50
C LYS A 73 17.22 -2.41 14.61
N ALA A 74 16.02 -2.69 14.10
CA ALA A 74 15.26 -1.69 13.32
C ALA A 74 13.73 -1.80 13.40
N LEU A 75 13.15 -2.55 14.33
CA LEU A 75 11.71 -2.46 14.64
C LEU A 75 11.58 -2.05 16.10
N PRO A 76 11.10 -0.82 16.40
CA PRO A 76 10.84 -0.46 17.78
C PRO A 76 9.86 -1.50 18.31
N VAL A 77 10.30 -2.20 19.36
CA VAL A 77 9.43 -2.96 20.25
C VAL A 77 8.14 -2.16 20.33
N ARG A 78 7.03 -2.75 19.87
CA ARG A 78 5.69 -2.18 20.05
C ARG A 78 5.43 -2.20 21.56
N SER A 79 6.08 -1.29 22.27
CA SER A 79 5.88 -1.03 23.66
C SER A 79 4.41 -0.64 23.77
N ASN A 80 3.71 -1.24 24.73
CA ASN A 80 2.33 -0.93 25.04
C ASN A 80 2.25 0.48 25.68
N VAL A 81 2.82 1.47 25.00
CA VAL A 81 2.90 2.86 25.41
C VAL A 81 1.50 3.42 25.28
N LYS A 82 0.98 3.86 26.42
CA LYS A 82 -0.25 4.63 26.48
C LYS A 82 0.06 6.00 25.89
N VAL A 83 -0.52 6.26 24.73
CA VAL A 83 -0.38 7.54 24.03
C VAL A 83 -1.56 8.42 24.43
N ASP A 84 -1.30 9.68 24.76
CA ASP A 84 -2.35 10.65 25.07
C ASP A 84 -3.05 11.13 23.78
N ALA A 85 -4.37 11.29 23.84
CA ALA A 85 -5.15 11.74 22.69
C ALA A 85 -4.89 13.22 22.34
N ALA A 86 -4.56 14.05 23.32
CA ALA A 86 -4.18 15.44 23.11
C ALA A 86 -2.84 15.53 22.36
N ASP A 87 -1.87 14.69 22.71
CA ASP A 87 -0.58 14.64 22.02
C ASP A 87 -0.73 14.19 20.57
N VAL A 88 -1.61 13.22 20.30
CA VAL A 88 -1.94 12.81 18.92
C VAL A 88 -2.58 13.96 18.16
N ALA A 89 -3.51 14.70 18.77
CA ALA A 89 -4.17 15.83 18.13
C ALA A 89 -3.19 16.97 17.82
N LEU A 90 -2.28 17.27 18.74
CA LEU A 90 -1.23 18.27 18.57
C LEU A 90 -0.30 17.89 17.42
N LEU A 91 0.17 16.65 17.36
CA LEU A 91 1.06 16.21 16.28
C LEU A 91 0.38 16.24 14.90
N VAL A 92 -0.91 15.89 14.83
CA VAL A 92 -1.69 15.98 13.57
C VAL A 92 -1.84 17.44 13.14
N ALA A 93 -2.06 18.37 14.07
CA ALA A 93 -2.25 19.79 13.77
C ALA A 93 -0.94 20.50 13.37
N GLU A 94 0.15 20.25 14.09
CA GLU A 94 1.40 21.00 13.91
C GLU A 94 2.32 20.40 12.83
N LEU A 95 2.34 19.08 12.67
CA LEU A 95 3.19 18.40 11.69
C LEU A 95 2.44 18.01 10.41
N GLU A 96 1.13 18.29 10.33
CA GLU A 96 0.24 17.91 9.23
C GLU A 96 0.33 16.41 8.86
N VAL A 97 0.63 15.56 9.83
CA VAL A 97 0.70 14.11 9.65
C VAL A 97 -0.66 13.45 9.89
N THR A 98 -0.89 12.30 9.27
CA THR A 98 -2.11 11.53 9.52
C THR A 98 -2.14 10.98 10.94
N LYS A 99 -3.35 10.80 11.50
CA LYS A 99 -3.56 10.21 12.84
C LYS A 99 -2.77 8.91 13.08
N PRO A 100 -2.75 7.90 12.17
CA PRO A 100 -1.93 6.71 12.39
C PRO A 100 -0.44 7.04 12.51
N ARG A 101 0.08 7.94 11.65
CA ARG A 101 1.49 8.34 11.69
C ARG A 101 1.87 9.08 12.97
N ALA A 102 1.00 9.95 13.48
CA ALA A 102 1.19 10.61 14.77
C ALA A 102 1.26 9.60 15.92
N THR A 103 0.38 8.58 15.92
CA THR A 103 0.39 7.55 16.97
C THR A 103 1.63 6.67 16.92
N GLU A 104 2.15 6.38 15.73
CA GLU A 104 3.41 5.65 15.57
C GLU A 104 4.61 6.47 16.07
N LEU A 105 4.66 7.75 15.73
CA LEU A 105 5.73 8.66 16.17
C LEU A 105 5.75 8.74 17.70
N LEU A 106 4.60 8.91 18.34
CA LEU A 106 4.52 8.92 19.80
C LEU A 106 4.95 7.58 20.41
N LYS A 107 4.51 6.44 19.85
CA LYS A 107 4.94 5.11 20.34
C LYS A 107 6.44 4.87 20.19
N ALA A 108 7.06 5.37 19.11
CA ALA A 108 8.49 5.27 18.88
C ALA A 108 9.32 6.11 19.87
N HIS A 109 8.70 7.11 20.50
CA HIS A 109 9.33 8.03 21.45
C HIS A 109 8.74 7.94 22.86
N ASP A 110 8.32 6.73 23.28
CA ASP A 110 7.83 6.44 24.65
C ASP A 110 6.59 7.24 25.07
N GLY A 111 5.84 7.80 24.11
CA GLY A 111 4.66 8.62 24.35
C GLY A 111 4.99 10.08 24.66
N ASP A 112 6.25 10.50 24.52
CA ASP A 112 6.69 11.87 24.78
C ASP A 112 6.59 12.72 23.50
N ALA A 113 5.63 13.65 23.48
CA ALA A 113 5.41 14.58 22.37
C ALA A 113 6.61 15.51 22.12
N VAL A 114 7.31 15.96 23.17
CA VAL A 114 8.47 16.86 23.02
C VAL A 114 9.65 16.12 22.40
N LYS A 115 9.90 14.88 22.85
CA LYS A 115 10.93 14.01 22.29
C LYS A 115 10.61 13.67 20.83
N ALA A 116 9.35 13.37 20.52
CA ALA A 116 8.88 13.11 19.16
C ALA A 116 9.06 14.32 18.23
N LEU A 117 8.64 15.51 18.66
CA LEU A 117 8.79 16.74 17.88
C LEU A 117 10.26 17.09 17.63
N ARG A 118 11.11 16.97 18.66
CA ARG A 118 12.56 17.21 18.53
C ARG A 118 13.22 16.22 17.59
N ALA A 119 12.87 14.94 17.69
CA ALA A 119 13.37 13.92 16.79
C ALA A 119 12.95 14.21 15.34
N HIS A 120 11.70 14.64 15.13
CA HIS A 120 11.15 14.92 13.80
C HIS A 120 11.86 16.06 13.07
N ILE A 121 12.25 17.13 13.78
CA ILE A 121 12.99 18.26 13.17
C ILE A 121 14.48 17.97 12.98
N SER A 122 15.02 16.98 13.68
CA SER A 122 16.44 16.59 13.57
C SER A 122 16.69 15.41 12.64
N ALA A 123 15.62 14.75 12.19
CA ALA A 123 15.62 13.63 11.25
C ALA A 123 15.70 14.15 9.81
#